data_AF-A0A6I2RFY9-F1
#
_entry.id   AF-A0A6I2RFY9-F1
#
_cell.length_a   1.000
_cell.length_b   1.000
_cell.length_c   1.000
_cell.angle_alpha   90.00
_cell.angle_beta   90.00
_cell.angle_gamma   90.00
#
_symmetry.space_group_name_H-M   'P 1'
#
loop_
_entity.id
_entity.type
_entity.pdbx_description
1 polymer ?
#
loop_
_entity_poly.entity_id
_entity_poly.type
_entity_poly.pdbx_seq_one_letter_code
_entity_poly.pdbx_strand_id
1 'polypeptide(L)'
;MKAVFWDLTEITSKVETIDHPGGEDSEGWTESILHITITPKTVDEMRAVYAFTDEQNSALTELLSDRAALASLAGSLTITSADLLEVLHALPADLDQARKEAVETALSLAGKVGYFGGGKSLVIGWNSRWGMLREVTAAGSSTTDTYRSYSLDCSGMMDWIFYNITGGEYILGRGGGATAQHSYCMPVFQAEAQPGDPAFYPYDSHVGIVVGWREDGKLLICHCSSGQNNVVVTEFAASGFTTLGRPDIFQ
;
A
#
# COMPACT_ATOMS: atom_id res chain seq x y z
N MET A 1 3.85 -14.23 -5.86
CA MET A 1 4.80 -13.11 -5.76
C MET A 1 6.27 -13.55 -5.86
N LYS A 2 6.71 -14.64 -5.17
CA LYS A 2 8.10 -15.15 -5.26
C LYS A 2 8.58 -15.50 -6.68
N ALA A 3 7.73 -16.06 -7.54
CA ALA A 3 8.13 -16.42 -8.91
C ALA A 3 8.52 -15.19 -9.77
N VAL A 4 7.70 -14.14 -9.72
CA VAL A 4 7.90 -12.92 -10.52
C VAL A 4 9.18 -12.18 -10.13
N PHE A 5 9.55 -12.18 -8.84
CA PHE A 5 10.81 -11.57 -8.40
C PHE A 5 12.02 -12.25 -9.06
N TRP A 6 12.05 -13.58 -9.08
CA TRP A 6 13.16 -14.32 -9.68
C TRP A 6 13.21 -14.19 -11.20
N ASP A 7 12.06 -14.06 -11.87
CA ASP A 7 12.03 -13.81 -13.31
C ASP A 7 12.60 -12.42 -13.67
N LEU A 8 12.39 -11.42 -12.79
CA LEU A 8 12.79 -10.03 -13.00
C LEU A 8 14.25 -9.74 -12.65
N THR A 9 14.96 -10.68 -12.02
CA THR A 9 16.31 -10.42 -11.51
C THR A 9 17.29 -11.50 -11.91
N GLU A 10 18.51 -11.10 -12.25
CA GLU A 10 19.64 -12.00 -12.34
C GLU A 10 20.39 -12.02 -11.01
N ILE A 11 20.81 -13.22 -10.57
CA ILE A 11 21.51 -13.40 -9.30
C ILE A 11 22.87 -13.98 -9.60
N THR A 12 23.89 -13.24 -9.22
CA THR A 12 25.27 -13.71 -9.25
C THR A 12 25.78 -13.82 -7.83
N SER A 13 26.69 -14.76 -7.58
CA SER A 13 27.30 -14.91 -6.28
C SER A 13 28.80 -15.12 -6.40
N LYS A 14 29.55 -14.61 -5.42
CA LYS A 14 31.00 -14.73 -5.31
C LYS A 14 31.37 -14.93 -3.85
N VAL A 15 32.20 -15.92 -3.57
CA VAL A 15 32.78 -16.09 -2.23
C VAL A 15 34.12 -15.37 -2.19
N GLU A 16 34.31 -14.52 -1.19
CA GLU A 16 35.57 -13.93 -0.81
C GLU A 16 36.09 -14.65 0.43
N THR A 17 37.37 -15.03 0.42
CA THR A 17 38.01 -15.72 1.54
C THR A 17 39.12 -14.84 2.08
N ILE A 18 39.09 -14.56 3.39
CA ILE A 18 40.10 -13.77 4.08
C ILE A 18 40.80 -14.68 5.07
N ASP A 19 42.11 -14.85 4.89
CA ASP A 19 42.93 -15.59 5.84
C ASP A 19 43.44 -14.67 6.94
N HIS A 20 43.16 -15.05 8.18
CA HIS A 20 43.61 -14.38 9.39
C HIS A 20 44.74 -15.22 10.00
N PRO A 21 46.02 -14.90 9.71
CA PRO A 21 47.14 -15.67 10.23
C PRO A 21 47.22 -15.57 11.76
N GLY A 22 47.53 -16.69 12.40
CA GLY A 22 47.65 -16.79 13.86
C GLY A 22 48.90 -16.11 14.41
N GLY A 23 48.80 -15.57 15.63
CA GLY A 23 49.95 -15.06 16.41
C GLY A 23 50.56 -16.14 17.31
N GLU A 24 51.53 -15.76 18.16
CA GLU A 24 52.26 -16.70 19.06
C GLU A 24 51.32 -17.55 19.96
N ASP A 25 50.13 -17.03 20.31
CA ASP A 25 49.16 -17.69 21.19
C ASP A 25 47.78 -17.93 20.53
N SER A 26 47.63 -17.80 19.21
CA SER A 26 46.35 -18.06 18.53
C SER A 26 46.53 -18.83 17.23
N GLU A 27 45.74 -19.88 17.02
CA GLU A 27 45.66 -20.50 15.70
C GLU A 27 45.02 -19.55 14.69
N GLY A 28 45.56 -19.49 13.48
CA GLY A 28 44.98 -18.71 12.39
C GLY A 28 43.61 -19.27 12.01
N TRP A 29 42.75 -18.42 11.44
CA TRP A 29 41.43 -18.82 10.99
C TRP A 29 41.12 -18.21 9.62
N THR A 30 40.15 -18.80 8.93
CA THR A 30 39.75 -18.36 7.60
C THR A 30 38.30 -17.88 7.66
N GLU A 31 38.07 -16.65 7.19
CA GLU A 31 36.76 -16.05 7.03
C GLU A 31 36.27 -16.25 5.60
N SER A 32 34.98 -16.53 5.42
CA SER A 32 34.36 -16.59 4.09
C SER A 32 33.15 -15.68 4.02
N ILE A 33 33.19 -14.71 3.11
CA ILE A 33 32.13 -13.72 2.86
C ILE A 33 31.45 -14.09 1.54
N LEU A 34 30.14 -14.35 1.58
CA LEU A 34 29.34 -14.57 0.37
C LEU A 34 28.77 -13.23 -0.12
N HIS A 35 29.27 -12.76 -1.26
CA HIS A 35 28.70 -11.64 -1.98
C HIS A 35 27.60 -12.14 -2.91
N ILE A 36 26.37 -11.63 -2.74
CA ILE A 36 25.24 -11.92 -3.63
C ILE A 36 24.85 -10.60 -4.31
N THR A 37 24.91 -10.57 -5.63
CA THR A 37 24.47 -9.42 -6.42
C THR A 37 23.18 -9.77 -7.13
N ILE A 38 22.15 -8.96 -6.90
CA ILE A 38 20.85 -9.08 -7.54
C ILE A 38 20.70 -7.91 -8.50
N THR A 39 20.67 -8.18 -9.80
CA THR A 39 20.56 -7.16 -10.85
C THR A 39 19.19 -7.26 -11.51
N PRO A 40 18.40 -6.17 -11.58
CA PRO A 40 17.13 -6.20 -12.31
C PRO A 40 17.40 -6.36 -13.81
N LYS A 41 16.61 -7.21 -14.47
CA LYS A 41 16.62 -7.35 -15.92
C LYS A 41 16.02 -6.11 -16.58
N THR A 42 16.61 -5.73 -17.70
CA THR A 42 16.13 -4.67 -18.57
C THR A 42 14.81 -5.05 -19.23
N VAL A 43 14.10 -4.05 -19.74
CA VAL A 43 12.85 -4.25 -20.50
C VAL A 43 13.05 -5.24 -21.64
N ASP A 44 14.15 -5.12 -22.40
CA ASP A 44 14.41 -5.98 -23.55
C ASP A 44 14.72 -7.42 -23.14
N GLU A 45 15.42 -7.62 -22.02
CA GLU A 45 15.60 -8.96 -21.44
C GLU A 45 14.26 -9.57 -21.01
N MET A 46 13.36 -8.77 -20.42
CA MET A 46 12.04 -9.26 -20.01
C MET A 46 11.14 -9.60 -21.20
N ARG A 47 11.22 -8.84 -22.30
CA ARG A 47 10.53 -9.17 -23.56
C ARG A 47 10.94 -10.54 -24.09
N ALA A 48 12.24 -10.85 -24.01
CA ALA A 48 12.78 -12.14 -24.41
C ALA A 48 12.36 -13.26 -23.45
N VAL A 49 12.45 -13.05 -22.13
CA VAL A 49 12.07 -14.05 -21.10
C VAL A 49 10.62 -14.50 -21.25
N TYR A 50 9.70 -13.57 -21.51
CA TYR A 50 8.28 -13.87 -21.67
C TYR A 50 7.84 -14.10 -23.11
N ALA A 51 8.77 -14.10 -24.07
CA ALA A 51 8.50 -14.29 -25.49
C ALA A 51 7.32 -13.44 -26.00
N PHE A 52 7.37 -12.13 -25.73
CA PHE A 52 6.31 -11.20 -26.12
C PHE A 52 6.12 -11.20 -27.65
N THR A 53 4.86 -11.17 -28.09
CA THR A 53 4.52 -10.99 -29.51
C THR A 53 4.90 -9.59 -29.99
N ASP A 54 4.92 -9.38 -31.32
CA ASP A 54 5.20 -8.08 -31.91
C ASP A 54 4.22 -7.01 -31.41
N GLU A 55 2.93 -7.35 -31.26
CA GLU A 55 1.93 -6.44 -30.69
C GLU A 55 2.23 -6.10 -29.22
N GLN A 56 2.61 -7.09 -28.40
CA GLN A 56 2.95 -6.87 -27.00
C GLN A 56 4.22 -6.03 -26.84
N ASN A 57 5.21 -6.23 -27.72
CA ASN A 57 6.42 -5.41 -27.77
C ASN A 57 6.13 -3.97 -28.19
N SER A 58 5.25 -3.77 -29.18
CA SER A 58 4.83 -2.44 -29.60
C SER A 58 4.06 -1.72 -28.48
N ALA A 59 3.09 -2.37 -27.85
CA ALA A 59 2.31 -1.80 -26.76
C ALA A 59 3.20 -1.42 -25.55
N LEU A 60 4.18 -2.26 -25.21
CA LEU A 60 5.15 -1.95 -24.16
C LEU A 60 6.08 -0.80 -24.55
N THR A 61 6.47 -0.69 -25.83
CA THR A 61 7.28 0.44 -26.33
C THR A 61 6.51 1.74 -26.22
N GLU A 62 5.24 1.73 -26.63
CA GLU A 62 4.35 2.88 -26.56
C GLU A 62 4.15 3.31 -25.11
N LEU A 63 3.87 2.35 -24.22
CA LEU A 63 3.74 2.61 -22.78
C LEU A 63 5.02 3.27 -22.22
N LEU A 64 6.20 2.72 -22.53
CA LEU A 64 7.49 3.27 -22.10
C LEU A 64 7.89 4.58 -22.79
N SER A 65 7.24 4.96 -23.90
CA SER A 65 7.50 6.24 -24.56
C SER A 65 6.94 7.41 -23.74
N ASP A 66 5.90 7.17 -22.93
CA ASP A 66 5.37 8.11 -21.95
C ASP A 66 5.92 7.82 -20.54
N ARG A 67 7.26 7.85 -20.43
CA ARG A 67 7.95 7.72 -19.13
C ARG A 67 7.50 8.76 -18.11
N ALA A 68 7.00 9.92 -18.53
CA ALA A 68 6.52 10.95 -17.64
C ALA A 68 5.17 10.58 -17.01
N ALA A 69 4.23 10.02 -17.78
CA ALA A 69 2.99 9.48 -17.22
C ALA A 69 3.25 8.22 -16.37
N LEU A 70 4.16 7.35 -16.79
CA LEU A 70 4.61 6.20 -16.00
C LEU A 70 5.30 6.61 -14.70
N ALA A 71 6.13 7.66 -14.74
CA ALA A 71 6.78 8.23 -13.57
C ALA A 71 5.81 9.05 -12.71
N SER A 72 4.72 9.59 -13.27
CA SER A 72 3.63 10.19 -12.49
C SER A 72 2.81 9.10 -11.77
N LEU A 73 2.59 7.96 -12.44
CA LEU A 73 1.95 6.79 -11.85
C LEU A 73 2.85 6.17 -10.78
N ALA A 74 4.17 6.13 -11.01
CA ALA A 74 5.17 5.69 -10.04
C ALA A 74 5.48 6.76 -8.98
N GLY A 75 5.25 8.05 -9.25
CA GLY A 75 5.42 9.17 -8.31
C GLY A 75 4.32 9.22 -7.25
N SER A 76 3.18 8.58 -7.54
CA SER A 76 2.17 8.18 -6.56
C SER A 76 2.69 7.12 -5.55
N LEU A 77 3.91 6.59 -5.76
CA LEU A 77 4.66 5.73 -4.84
C LEU A 77 5.70 6.53 -4.02
N THR A 78 5.50 7.84 -3.81
CA THR A 78 6.44 8.70 -3.04
C THR A 78 6.64 8.27 -1.59
N ILE A 79 5.97 7.21 -1.16
CA ILE A 79 6.28 6.43 0.02
C ILE A 79 6.81 5.08 -0.43
N THR A 80 8.10 4.88 -0.17
CA THR A 80 8.81 3.65 -0.50
C THR A 80 8.45 2.56 0.51
N SER A 81 8.75 1.30 0.17
CA SER A 81 8.63 0.20 1.15
C SER A 81 9.45 0.46 2.43
N ALA A 82 10.52 1.26 2.36
CA ALA A 82 11.31 1.63 3.53
C ALA A 82 10.54 2.60 4.43
N ASP A 83 9.91 3.63 3.86
CA ASP A 83 9.08 4.58 4.62
C ASP A 83 7.89 3.87 5.29
N LEU A 84 7.28 2.88 4.61
CA LEU A 84 6.22 2.05 5.22
C LEU A 84 6.73 1.19 6.37
N LEU A 85 7.93 0.62 6.24
CA LEU A 85 8.56 -0.17 7.31
C LEU A 85 8.90 0.70 8.52
N GLU A 86 9.35 1.94 8.30
CA GLU A 86 9.58 2.89 9.38
C GLU A 86 8.29 3.20 10.14
N VAL A 87 7.17 3.41 9.45
CA VAL A 87 5.85 3.58 10.10
C VAL A 87 5.50 2.36 10.95
N LEU A 88 5.71 1.15 10.44
CA LEU A 88 5.43 -0.09 11.19
C LEU A 88 6.36 -0.26 12.41
N HIS A 89 7.64 0.08 12.28
CA HIS A 89 8.59 0.01 13.37
C HIS A 89 8.36 1.09 14.45
N ALA A 90 7.77 2.22 14.08
CA ALA A 90 7.45 3.32 14.97
C ALA A 90 6.12 3.14 15.73
N LEU A 91 5.37 2.05 15.49
CA LEU A 91 4.13 1.78 16.22
C LEU A 91 4.42 1.59 17.73
N PRO A 92 3.51 2.06 18.61
CA PRO A 92 3.66 1.85 20.05
C PRO A 92 3.78 0.37 20.41
N ALA A 93 4.70 0.01 21.31
CA ALA A 93 4.94 -1.38 21.68
C ALA A 93 3.75 -2.03 22.40
N ASP A 94 2.91 -1.23 23.05
CA ASP A 94 1.69 -1.60 23.76
C ASP A 94 0.42 -1.37 22.92
N LEU A 95 0.56 -1.07 21.63
CA LEU A 95 -0.58 -0.93 20.73
C LEU A 95 -1.38 -2.24 20.66
N ASP A 96 -2.70 -2.13 20.78
CA ASP A 96 -3.59 -3.27 20.64
C ASP A 96 -3.37 -4.04 19.32
N GLN A 97 -3.48 -5.36 19.38
CA GLN A 97 -3.19 -6.24 18.25
C GLN A 97 -4.11 -5.99 17.06
N ALA A 98 -5.40 -5.73 17.28
CA ALA A 98 -6.34 -5.46 16.19
C ALA A 98 -6.03 -4.11 15.51
N ARG A 99 -5.55 -3.12 16.28
CA ARG A 99 -5.08 -1.84 15.73
C ARG A 99 -3.82 -2.01 14.89
N LYS A 100 -2.86 -2.81 15.38
CA LYS A 100 -1.65 -3.14 14.62
C LYS A 100 -1.99 -3.84 13.31
N GLU A 101 -2.88 -4.82 13.34
CA GLU A 101 -3.37 -5.52 12.15
C GLU A 101 -4.08 -4.59 11.18
N ALA A 102 -4.87 -3.62 11.67
CA ALA A 102 -5.53 -2.64 10.82
C ALA A 102 -4.52 -1.77 10.08
N VAL A 103 -3.45 -1.34 10.76
CA VAL A 103 -2.35 -0.57 10.15
C VAL A 103 -1.61 -1.42 9.11
N GLU A 104 -1.16 -2.63 9.48
CA GLU A 104 -0.46 -3.54 8.56
C GLU A 104 -1.30 -3.83 7.31
N THR A 105 -2.60 -4.09 7.52
CA THR A 105 -3.57 -4.35 6.45
C THR A 105 -3.73 -3.14 5.54
N ALA A 106 -3.85 -1.93 6.10
CA ALA A 106 -3.96 -0.69 5.33
C ALA A 106 -2.69 -0.41 4.50
N LEU A 107 -1.51 -0.49 5.14
CA LEU A 107 -0.22 -0.25 4.47
C LEU A 107 0.09 -1.31 3.42
N SER A 108 -0.47 -2.52 3.54
CA SER A 108 -0.30 -3.57 2.53
C SER A 108 -0.82 -3.17 1.14
N LEU A 109 -1.79 -2.23 1.08
CA LEU A 109 -2.41 -1.73 -0.15
C LEU A 109 -1.67 -0.53 -0.75
N ALA A 110 -0.87 0.19 0.07
CA ALA A 110 -0.19 1.41 -0.34
C ALA A 110 0.66 1.15 -1.59
N GLY A 111 0.45 1.98 -2.61
CA GLY A 111 1.14 1.85 -3.89
C GLY A 111 0.68 0.72 -4.82
N LYS A 112 -0.28 -0.12 -4.39
CA LYS A 112 -0.69 -1.34 -5.13
C LYS A 112 -2.14 -1.32 -5.62
N VAL A 113 -3.00 -0.52 -5.00
CA VAL A 113 -4.44 -0.48 -5.31
C VAL A 113 -4.82 0.91 -5.81
N GLY A 114 -5.37 0.97 -7.02
CA GLY A 114 -5.84 2.21 -7.63
C GLY A 114 -7.16 2.72 -7.03
N TYR A 115 -7.65 3.86 -7.53
CA TYR A 115 -8.94 4.39 -7.11
C TYR A 115 -10.06 4.00 -8.09
N PHE A 116 -11.18 3.54 -7.54
CA PHE A 116 -12.41 3.31 -8.28
C PHE A 116 -13.60 3.80 -7.45
N GLY A 117 -14.30 4.84 -7.91
CA GLY A 117 -15.46 5.39 -7.20
C GLY A 117 -16.56 4.36 -7.00
N GLY A 118 -17.01 4.14 -5.77
CA GLY A 118 -17.94 3.07 -5.41
C GLY A 118 -17.28 1.69 -5.26
N GLY A 119 -15.96 1.59 -5.36
CA GLY A 119 -15.22 0.34 -5.27
C GLY A 119 -15.23 -0.22 -3.86
N LYS A 120 -15.79 -1.41 -3.67
CA LYS A 120 -15.86 -2.15 -2.40
C LYS A 120 -15.29 -3.55 -2.56
N SER A 121 -14.76 -4.16 -1.50
CA SER A 121 -14.36 -5.56 -1.52
C SER A 121 -14.56 -6.23 -0.16
N LEU A 122 -15.19 -7.40 -0.15
CA LEU A 122 -15.34 -8.29 1.01
C LEU A 122 -14.58 -9.61 0.77
N VAL A 123 -13.48 -9.54 0.02
CA VAL A 123 -12.57 -10.68 -0.16
C VAL A 123 -11.57 -10.64 0.99
N ILE A 124 -11.41 -11.77 1.69
CA ILE A 124 -10.32 -11.95 2.64
C ILE A 124 -9.02 -12.11 1.85
N GLY A 125 -8.05 -11.25 2.16
CA GLY A 125 -6.81 -11.09 1.44
C GLY A 125 -6.97 -10.37 0.10
N TRP A 126 -5.97 -10.53 -0.77
CA TRP A 126 -5.89 -9.84 -2.04
C TRP A 126 -7.07 -10.19 -2.98
N ASN A 127 -7.75 -9.17 -3.49
CA ASN A 127 -8.79 -9.36 -4.49
C ASN A 127 -8.17 -9.38 -5.90
N SER A 128 -8.19 -10.55 -6.54
CA SER A 128 -7.63 -10.74 -7.90
C SER A 128 -8.30 -9.89 -8.99
N ARG A 129 -9.44 -9.28 -8.70
CA ARG A 129 -10.13 -8.36 -9.61
C ARG A 129 -9.55 -6.96 -9.62
N TRP A 130 -8.74 -6.59 -8.63
CA TRP A 130 -8.13 -5.26 -8.60
C TRP A 130 -7.19 -5.07 -9.80
N GLY A 131 -7.29 -3.92 -10.45
CA GLY A 131 -6.57 -3.61 -11.69
C GLY A 131 -7.26 -4.10 -12.96
N MET A 132 -8.22 -5.04 -12.88
CA MET A 132 -8.96 -5.51 -14.06
C MET A 132 -9.98 -4.46 -14.54
N LEU A 133 -10.04 -4.26 -15.86
CA LEU A 133 -11.05 -3.38 -16.47
C LEU A 133 -12.46 -3.87 -16.15
N ARG A 134 -13.29 -2.95 -15.65
CA ARG A 134 -14.72 -3.14 -15.40
C ARG A 134 -15.47 -1.96 -15.97
N GLU A 135 -16.64 -2.24 -16.52
CA GLU A 135 -17.60 -1.23 -16.92
C GLU A 135 -18.16 -0.52 -15.66
N VAL A 136 -18.21 0.81 -15.70
CA VAL A 136 -18.80 1.62 -14.64
C VAL A 136 -20.32 1.64 -14.82
N THR A 137 -21.04 0.87 -14.00
CA THR A 137 -22.50 0.77 -14.05
C THR A 137 -23.22 1.73 -13.09
N ALA A 138 -22.49 2.67 -12.48
CA ALA A 138 -23.05 3.60 -11.50
C ALA A 138 -23.90 4.69 -12.18
N ALA A 139 -25.22 4.55 -12.08
CA ALA A 139 -26.17 5.50 -12.66
C ALA A 139 -25.95 6.93 -12.15
N GLY A 140 -25.84 7.90 -13.05
CA GLY A 140 -25.63 9.32 -12.74
C GLY A 140 -24.17 9.76 -12.63
N SER A 141 -23.21 8.84 -12.84
CA SER A 141 -21.79 9.21 -12.96
C SER A 141 -21.50 9.77 -14.37
N SER A 142 -20.67 10.81 -14.45
CA SER A 142 -20.16 11.34 -15.74
C SER A 142 -19.31 10.34 -16.52
N THR A 143 -19.05 9.16 -15.94
CA THR A 143 -18.27 8.07 -16.54
C THR A 143 -19.07 6.77 -16.66
N THR A 144 -20.40 6.85 -16.62
CA THR A 144 -21.28 5.71 -16.96
C THR A 144 -20.90 5.18 -18.36
N ASP A 145 -20.90 3.86 -18.56
CA ASP A 145 -20.48 3.16 -19.79
C ASP A 145 -19.00 3.32 -20.18
N THR A 146 -18.14 3.77 -19.26
CA THR A 146 -16.68 3.74 -19.44
C THR A 146 -16.06 2.54 -18.73
N TYR A 147 -14.94 2.04 -19.27
CA TYR A 147 -14.13 1.00 -18.62
C TYR A 147 -13.09 1.65 -17.72
N ARG A 148 -13.10 1.30 -16.43
CA ARG A 148 -12.07 1.67 -15.47
C ARG A 148 -11.54 0.43 -14.78
N SER A 149 -10.26 0.45 -14.43
CA SER A 149 -9.67 -0.61 -13.60
C SER A 149 -10.36 -0.62 -12.25
N TYR A 150 -11.10 -1.69 -11.97
CA TYR A 150 -11.80 -1.85 -10.70
C TYR A 150 -10.79 -1.93 -9.55
N SER A 151 -11.08 -1.25 -8.45
CA SER A 151 -10.27 -1.20 -7.24
C SER A 151 -11.17 -0.76 -6.07
N LEU A 152 -10.71 0.13 -5.20
CA LEU A 152 -11.44 0.60 -4.03
C LEU A 152 -11.71 2.11 -4.13
N ASP A 153 -12.75 2.58 -3.46
CA ASP A 153 -12.82 3.98 -3.04
C ASP A 153 -12.33 4.13 -1.59
N CYS A 154 -12.38 5.36 -1.05
CA CYS A 154 -11.95 5.66 0.30
C CYS A 154 -12.67 4.83 1.36
N SER A 155 -14.01 4.77 1.28
CA SER A 155 -14.83 4.01 2.21
C SER A 155 -14.71 2.50 2.01
N GLY A 156 -14.52 2.03 0.77
CA GLY A 156 -14.33 0.63 0.44
C GLY A 156 -12.99 0.09 0.89
N MET A 157 -11.96 0.94 0.92
CA MET A 157 -10.69 0.62 1.58
C MET A 157 -10.92 0.38 3.08
N MET A 158 -11.65 1.27 3.76
CA MET A 158 -11.96 1.11 5.18
C MET A 158 -12.75 -0.19 5.43
N ASP A 159 -13.82 -0.42 4.67
CA ASP A 159 -14.61 -1.66 4.77
C ASP A 159 -13.73 -2.90 4.62
N TRP A 160 -12.86 -2.91 3.60
CA TRP A 160 -11.97 -4.05 3.35
C TRP A 160 -10.98 -4.27 4.49
N ILE A 161 -10.40 -3.21 5.07
CA ILE A 161 -9.49 -3.31 6.22
C ILE A 161 -10.20 -3.99 7.39
N PHE A 162 -11.32 -3.43 7.84
CA PHE A 162 -12.00 -3.95 9.03
C PHE A 162 -12.62 -5.34 8.80
N TYR A 163 -13.06 -5.62 7.57
CA TYR A 163 -13.53 -6.95 7.19
C TYR A 163 -12.40 -7.99 7.25
N ASN A 164 -11.18 -7.61 6.87
CA ASN A 164 -10.03 -8.52 6.89
C ASN A 164 -9.52 -8.82 8.29
N ILE A 165 -9.36 -7.81 9.15
CA ILE A 165 -8.87 -8.02 10.52
C ILE A 165 -9.85 -8.81 11.39
N THR A 166 -11.12 -8.87 11.00
CA THR A 166 -12.17 -9.62 11.71
C THR A 166 -12.51 -10.96 11.05
N GLY A 167 -11.78 -11.38 10.02
CA GLY A 167 -12.09 -12.62 9.31
C GLY A 167 -13.47 -12.63 8.64
N GLY A 168 -14.03 -11.44 8.37
CA GLY A 168 -15.29 -11.24 7.65
C GLY A 168 -16.50 -10.88 8.51
N GLU A 169 -16.30 -10.67 9.82
CA GLU A 169 -17.42 -10.44 10.75
C GLU A 169 -17.85 -8.96 10.85
N TYR A 170 -16.98 -8.03 10.46
CA TYR A 170 -17.23 -6.60 10.64
C TYR A 170 -17.06 -5.79 9.35
N ILE A 171 -17.98 -4.87 9.11
CA ILE A 171 -17.91 -3.88 8.02
C ILE A 171 -18.25 -2.51 8.62
N LEU A 172 -17.30 -1.59 8.57
CA LEU A 172 -17.47 -0.24 9.12
C LEU A 172 -18.61 0.48 8.38
N GLY A 173 -19.53 1.13 9.11
CA GLY A 173 -20.65 1.82 8.47
C GLY A 173 -21.58 0.93 7.62
N ARG A 174 -21.51 -0.40 7.79
CA ARG A 174 -22.34 -1.41 7.11
C ARG A 174 -22.28 -1.34 5.57
N GLY A 175 -21.12 -0.97 5.03
CA GLY A 175 -20.89 -0.87 3.58
C GLY A 175 -21.26 0.48 2.96
N GLY A 176 -21.67 1.45 3.79
CA GLY A 176 -21.95 2.82 3.35
C GLY A 176 -20.69 3.63 3.00
N GLY A 177 -20.90 4.91 2.67
CA GLY A 177 -19.82 5.86 2.42
C GLY A 177 -19.21 6.41 3.72
N ALA A 178 -18.26 7.33 3.60
CA ALA A 178 -17.54 7.93 4.73
C ALA A 178 -18.47 8.51 5.82
N THR A 179 -19.57 9.19 5.46
CA THR A 179 -20.57 9.67 6.44
C THR A 179 -21.19 8.54 7.27
N ALA A 180 -21.52 7.42 6.62
CA ALA A 180 -22.07 6.26 7.31
C ALA A 180 -21.02 5.56 8.16
N GLN A 181 -19.72 5.66 7.83
CA GLN A 181 -18.65 5.11 8.66
C GLN A 181 -18.38 5.99 9.88
N HIS A 182 -18.40 7.32 9.71
CA HIS A 182 -18.20 8.27 10.79
C HIS A 182 -19.29 8.15 11.87
N SER A 183 -20.54 7.84 11.50
CA SER A 183 -21.64 7.69 12.48
C SER A 183 -21.50 6.50 13.43
N TYR A 184 -20.60 5.55 13.16
CA TYR A 184 -20.26 4.43 14.06
C TYR A 184 -18.98 4.69 14.86
N CYS A 185 -18.45 5.91 14.79
CA CYS A 185 -17.26 6.31 15.51
C CYS A 185 -17.62 7.25 16.68
N MET A 186 -16.91 7.09 17.79
CA MET A 186 -16.86 8.12 18.83
C MET A 186 -15.84 9.19 18.44
N PRO A 187 -16.10 10.49 18.64
CA PRO A 187 -15.13 11.54 18.31
C PRO A 187 -13.82 11.40 19.09
N VAL A 188 -12.69 11.66 18.42
CA VAL A 188 -11.34 11.60 19.01
C VAL A 188 -10.63 12.93 18.83
N PHE A 189 -10.00 13.44 19.89
CA PHE A 189 -9.10 14.58 19.77
C PHE A 189 -7.76 14.17 19.16
N GLN A 190 -7.13 15.05 18.37
CA GLN A 190 -5.86 14.74 17.70
C GLN A 190 -4.75 14.28 18.66
N ALA A 191 -4.73 14.82 19.89
CA ALA A 191 -3.76 14.43 20.92
C ALA A 191 -4.01 13.02 21.51
N GLU A 192 -5.21 12.47 21.31
CA GLU A 192 -5.63 11.15 21.80
C GLU A 192 -5.76 10.13 20.66
N ALA A 193 -5.40 10.53 19.44
CA ALA A 193 -5.41 9.69 18.27
C ALA A 193 -4.52 8.46 18.47
N GLN A 194 -4.98 7.32 17.98
CA GLN A 194 -4.20 6.08 17.96
C GLN A 194 -4.17 5.51 16.54
N PRO A 195 -3.13 4.74 16.18
CA PRO A 195 -3.16 3.98 14.93
C PRO A 195 -4.41 3.10 14.89
N GLY A 196 -5.04 3.05 13.72
CA GLY A 196 -6.34 2.41 13.51
C GLY A 196 -7.55 3.36 13.61
N ASP A 197 -7.43 4.54 14.22
CA ASP A 197 -8.54 5.51 14.27
C ASP A 197 -8.82 6.08 12.85
N PRO A 198 -10.08 6.08 12.37
CA PRO A 198 -10.45 6.75 11.12
C PRO A 198 -10.28 8.27 11.17
N ALA A 199 -9.84 8.84 10.05
CA ALA A 199 -9.72 10.28 9.81
C ALA A 199 -10.65 10.71 8.68
N PHE A 200 -11.32 11.85 8.83
CA PHE A 200 -12.32 12.33 7.87
C PHE A 200 -12.02 13.75 7.38
N TYR A 201 -12.34 14.00 6.11
CA TYR A 201 -12.39 15.35 5.53
C TYR A 201 -13.63 16.10 6.05
N PRO A 202 -13.70 17.43 5.86
CA PRO A 202 -14.91 18.20 6.10
C PRO A 202 -16.13 17.56 5.42
N TYR A 203 -17.25 17.57 6.15
CA TYR A 203 -18.54 17.01 5.72
C TYR A 203 -18.50 15.52 5.35
N ASP A 204 -17.52 14.77 5.86
CA ASP A 204 -17.33 13.34 5.59
C ASP A 204 -17.22 13.01 4.10
N SER A 205 -16.65 13.94 3.32
CA SER A 205 -16.47 13.77 1.89
C SER A 205 -15.40 12.73 1.53
N HIS A 206 -14.55 12.36 2.48
CA HIS A 206 -13.45 11.41 2.31
C HIS A 206 -13.03 10.83 3.67
N VAL A 207 -12.45 9.62 3.65
CA VAL A 207 -12.01 8.90 4.85
C VAL A 207 -10.66 8.23 4.62
N GLY A 208 -9.87 8.13 5.69
CA GLY A 208 -8.63 7.37 5.78
C GLY A 208 -8.46 6.77 7.18
N ILE A 209 -7.32 6.13 7.43
CA ILE A 209 -6.99 5.52 8.72
C ILE A 209 -5.65 6.05 9.22
N VAL A 210 -5.57 6.41 10.51
CA VAL A 210 -4.31 6.77 11.15
C VAL A 210 -3.39 5.55 11.16
N VAL A 211 -2.17 5.71 10.64
CA VAL A 211 -1.16 4.65 10.61
C VAL A 211 0.04 4.93 11.50
N GLY A 212 0.17 6.16 12.02
CA GLY A 212 1.23 6.54 12.93
C GLY A 212 1.51 8.03 12.88
N TRP A 213 2.74 8.39 13.17
CA TRP A 213 3.23 9.77 13.21
C TRP A 213 4.53 9.91 12.44
N ARG A 214 4.77 11.13 11.94
CA ARG A 214 6.09 11.57 11.52
C ARG A 214 6.94 11.91 12.74
N GLU A 215 8.25 12.02 12.54
CA GLU A 215 9.20 12.50 13.56
C GLU A 215 8.83 13.87 14.13
N ASP A 216 8.20 14.74 13.34
CA ASP A 216 7.74 16.07 13.78
C ASP A 216 6.40 16.06 14.53
N GLY A 217 5.89 14.88 14.88
CA GLY A 217 4.67 14.68 15.66
C GLY A 217 3.37 14.83 14.87
N LYS A 218 3.44 14.98 13.54
CA LYS A 218 2.23 15.05 12.70
C LYS A 218 1.69 13.67 12.36
N LEU A 219 0.36 13.54 12.35
CA LEU A 219 -0.32 12.29 12.04
C LEU A 219 -0.13 11.90 10.57
N LEU A 220 0.08 10.60 10.36
CA LEU A 220 0.12 9.96 9.05
C LEU A 220 -1.18 9.19 8.82
N ILE A 221 -1.81 9.44 7.68
CA ILE A 221 -3.10 8.86 7.30
C ILE A 221 -2.93 8.05 6.03
N CYS A 222 -3.26 6.76 6.07
CA CYS A 222 -3.39 5.92 4.89
C CYS A 222 -4.79 6.08 4.31
N HIS A 223 -4.91 6.37 3.01
CA HIS A 223 -6.21 6.53 2.35
C HIS A 223 -6.15 6.25 0.84
N CYS A 224 -7.28 5.82 0.26
CA CYS A 224 -7.41 5.64 -1.19
C CYS A 224 -7.78 6.97 -1.86
N SER A 225 -6.81 7.61 -2.51
CA SER A 225 -6.96 8.94 -3.10
C SER A 225 -7.43 8.88 -4.54
N SER A 226 -8.53 9.58 -4.86
CA SER A 226 -8.99 9.78 -6.24
C SER A 226 -7.99 10.59 -7.07
N GLY A 227 -7.44 11.66 -6.49
CA GLY A 227 -6.50 12.56 -7.17
C GLY A 227 -5.15 11.90 -7.49
N GLN A 228 -4.69 10.99 -6.63
CA GLN A 228 -3.44 10.25 -6.84
C GLN A 228 -3.67 8.86 -7.48
N ASN A 229 -4.94 8.50 -7.69
CA ASN A 229 -5.39 7.21 -8.20
C ASN A 229 -4.68 6.01 -7.53
N ASN A 230 -4.55 6.04 -6.20
CA ASN A 230 -3.76 5.07 -5.46
C ASN A 230 -4.12 5.08 -3.96
N VAL A 231 -3.78 4.02 -3.24
CA VAL A 231 -3.66 4.06 -1.79
C VAL A 231 -2.33 4.68 -1.42
N VAL A 232 -2.38 5.74 -0.62
CA VAL A 232 -1.24 6.59 -0.26
C VAL A 232 -1.25 6.85 1.24
N VAL A 233 -0.09 7.18 1.79
CA VAL A 233 0.03 7.71 3.15
C VAL A 233 0.39 9.19 3.07
N THR A 234 -0.35 10.03 3.78
CA THR A 234 -0.18 11.49 3.72
C THR A 234 -0.32 12.11 5.10
N GLU A 235 0.12 13.35 5.26
CA GLU A 235 -0.03 14.07 6.53
C GLU A 235 -1.47 14.55 6.71
N PHE A 236 -2.02 14.37 7.92
CA PHE A 236 -3.42 14.64 8.26
C PHE A 236 -3.91 16.03 7.82
N ALA A 237 -3.31 17.11 8.35
CA ALA A 237 -3.81 18.46 8.15
C ALA A 237 -3.50 18.98 6.73
N ALA A 238 -2.29 18.76 6.23
CA ALA A 238 -1.86 19.21 4.91
C ALA A 238 -2.66 18.57 3.77
N SER A 239 -3.22 17.38 4.00
CA SER A 239 -4.04 16.67 3.01
C SER A 239 -5.52 17.02 3.10
N GLY A 240 -5.95 17.72 4.15
CA GLY A 240 -7.32 18.21 4.33
C GLY A 240 -8.19 17.39 5.29
N PHE A 241 -7.63 16.45 6.06
CA PHE A 241 -8.36 15.81 7.14
C PHE A 241 -8.54 16.78 8.31
N THR A 242 -9.72 16.75 8.94
CA THR A 242 -10.08 17.71 10.00
C THR A 242 -10.67 17.06 11.24
N THR A 243 -11.17 15.83 11.14
CA THR A 243 -11.79 15.13 12.26
C THR A 243 -11.32 13.69 12.33
N LEU A 244 -11.40 13.12 13.54
CA LEU A 244 -10.99 11.77 13.86
C LEU A 244 -12.12 11.06 14.61
N GLY A 245 -12.23 9.76 14.40
CA GLY A 245 -13.18 8.90 15.07
C GLY A 245 -12.53 7.63 15.60
N ARG A 246 -13.16 7.00 16.60
CA ARG A 246 -12.82 5.67 17.09
C ARG A 246 -14.01 4.72 16.93
N PRO A 247 -13.91 3.71 16.06
CA PRO A 247 -15.00 2.78 15.81
C PRO A 247 -15.23 1.89 17.04
N ASP A 248 -16.45 1.37 17.17
CA ASP A 248 -16.88 0.46 18.24
C ASP A 248 -16.00 -0.78 18.40
N ILE A 249 -15.40 -1.28 17.32
CA ILE A 249 -14.46 -2.41 17.36
C ILE A 249 -13.18 -2.13 18.16
N PHE A 250 -12.82 -0.86 18.38
CA PHE A 250 -11.62 -0.46 19.14
C PHE A 250 -11.94 0.29 20.44
N GLN A 251 -13.17 0.14 20.94
CA GLN A 251 -13.60 0.69 22.22
C GLN A 251 -13.46 -0.32 23.36
#